data_AF-A0A2B4RPJ2-F1
#
_entry.id   AF-A0A2B4RPJ2-F1
#
_cell.length_a   1.000
_cell.length_b   1.000
_cell.length_c   1.000
_cell.angle_alpha   90.00
_cell.angle_beta   90.00
_cell.angle_gamma   90.00
#
_symmetry.space_group_name_H-M   'P 1'
#
loop_
_entity.id
_entity.type
_entity.pdbx_description
1 polymer ?
#
loop_
_entity_poly.entity_id
_entity_poly.type
_entity_poly.pdbx_seq_one_letter_code
_entity_poly.pdbx_strand_id
1 'polypeptide(L)' 'MDGKKIAKLLQQDYRMPKPQHVDDELYQIVMRCWQNDPDVRPTFTELRNQLKDIETKHKRMINMKMYDKQLYANVEDLNV' A
#
# COMPACT_ATOMS: atom_id res chain seq x y z
N MET A 1 13.26 -13.10 4.70
CA MET A 1 11.87 -13.62 4.68
C MET A 1 11.80 -14.76 3.69
N ASP A 2 11.14 -15.87 4.03
CA ASP A 2 10.91 -16.99 3.10
C ASP A 2 9.74 -16.67 2.16
N GLY A 3 10.00 -16.65 0.85
CA GLY A 3 8.98 -16.38 -0.17
C GLY A 3 7.82 -17.38 -0.17
N LYS A 4 8.05 -18.65 0.21
CA LYS A 4 6.99 -19.66 0.33
C LYS A 4 6.00 -19.31 1.44
N LYS A 5 6.49 -18.77 2.56
CA LYS A 5 5.67 -18.30 3.66
C LYS A 5 4.78 -17.12 3.23
N ILE A 6 5.32 -16.19 2.44
CA ILE A 6 4.57 -15.05 1.91
C ILE A 6 3.46 -15.53 0.98
N ALA A 7 3.76 -16.43 0.04
CA ALA A 7 2.75 -16.98 -0.87
C ALA A 7 1.58 -17.63 -0.12
N LYS A 8 1.87 -18.41 0.93
CA LYS A 8 0.84 -19.03 1.78
C LYS A 8 -0.04 -17.99 2.48
N LEU A 9 0.56 -16.92 3.02
CA LEU A 9 -0.20 -15.83 3.65
C LEU A 9 -1.11 -15.13 2.63
N LEU A 10 -0.59 -14.81 1.44
CA LEU A 10 -1.37 -14.15 0.40
C LEU A 10 -2.57 -14.99 -0.07
N GLN A 11 -2.43 -16.32 -0.10
CA GLN A 11 -3.51 -17.28 -0.37
C GLN A 11 -4.57 -17.34 0.74
N GLN A 12 -4.23 -16.92 1.95
CA GLN A 12 -5.14 -16.84 3.10
C GLN A 12 -5.70 -15.41 3.27
N ASP A 13 -5.80 -14.66 2.17
CA ASP A 13 -6.30 -13.28 2.11
C ASP A 13 -5.50 -12.25 2.93
N TYR A 14 -4.35 -12.63 3.50
CA TYR A 14 -3.51 -11.68 4.19
C TYR A 14 -3.00 -10.62 3.21
N ARG A 15 -3.06 -9.36 3.62
CA ARG A 15 -2.39 -8.21 3.00
C ARG A 15 -1.75 -7.36 4.09
N MET A 16 -0.75 -6.58 3.69
CA MET A 16 -0.07 -5.71 4.65
C MET A 16 -1.07 -4.72 5.27
N PRO A 17 -1.10 -4.56 6.60
CA PRO A 17 -2.01 -3.63 7.26
C PRO A 17 -1.73 -2.20 6.83
N LYS A 18 -2.74 -1.33 6.97
CA LYS A 18 -2.60 0.09 6.66
C LYS A 18 -1.50 0.73 7.52
N PRO A 19 -0.51 1.41 6.93
CA PRO A 19 0.43 2.22 7.69
C PRO A 19 -0.28 3.35 8.43
N GLN A 20 0.15 3.65 9.67
CA GLN A 20 -0.50 4.65 10.52
C GLN A 20 -0.52 6.06 9.91
N HIS A 21 0.45 6.38 9.06
CA HIS A 21 0.60 7.68 8.42
C HIS A 21 -0.12 7.80 7.05
N VAL A 22 -0.87 6.77 6.63
CA VAL A 22 -1.58 6.73 5.35
C VAL A 22 -3.09 6.87 5.58
N ASP A 23 -3.71 7.77 4.82
CA ASP A 23 -5.16 7.97 4.81
C ASP A 23 -5.91 6.73 4.26
N ASP A 24 -7.12 6.49 4.78
CA ASP A 24 -7.91 5.33 4.37
C ASP A 24 -8.21 5.34 2.87
N GLU A 25 -8.48 6.50 2.28
CA GLU A 25 -8.81 6.62 0.85
C GLU A 25 -7.66 6.14 -0.04
N LEU A 26 -6.43 6.56 0.29
CA LEU A 26 -5.24 6.12 -0.42
C LEU A 26 -4.96 4.62 -0.20
N TYR A 27 -5.18 4.12 1.01
CA TYR A 27 -5.00 2.69 1.30
C TYR A 27 -6.02 1.81 0.58
N GLN A 28 -7.27 2.27 0.38
CA GLN A 28 -8.25 1.53 -0.42
C GLN A 28 -7.80 1.31 -1.87
N ILE A 29 -7.09 2.27 -2.47
CA ILE A 29 -6.48 2.09 -3.80
C ILE A 29 -5.47 0.94 -3.77
N VAL A 30 -4.60 0.90 -2.75
CA VAL A 30 -3.61 -0.17 -2.59
C VAL A 30 -4.29 -1.54 -2.42
N MET A 31 -5.37 -1.61 -1.62
CA MET A 31 -6.14 -2.84 -1.44
C MET A 31 -6.82 -3.32 -2.73
N ARG A 32 -7.26 -2.41 -3.59
CA ARG A 32 -7.78 -2.75 -4.93
C ARG A 32 -6.70 -3.32 -5.86
N CYS A 33 -5.48 -2.81 -5.79
CA CYS A 33 -4.35 -3.37 -6.54
C CYS A 33 -4.01 -4.80 -6.10
N TRP A 34 -4.34 -5.16 -4.86
CA TRP A 34 -4.01 -6.43 -4.25
C TRP A 34 -5.14 -7.45 -4.22
N GLN A 35 -6.19 -7.28 -5.03
CA GLN A 35 -7.24 -8.28 -5.17
C GLN A 35 -6.67 -9.64 -5.62
N ASN A 36 -7.21 -10.72 -5.07
CA ASN A 36 -6.78 -12.08 -5.44
C ASN A 36 -7.08 -12.35 -6.91
N ASP A 37 -8.32 -12.08 -7.31
CA ASP A 37 -8.73 -12.12 -8.69
C ASP A 37 -8.00 -11.00 -9.46
N PRO A 38 -7.16 -11.34 -10.46
CA PRO A 38 -6.45 -10.35 -11.26
C PRO A 38 -7.38 -9.52 -12.14
N ASP A 39 -8.54 -10.03 -12.55
CA ASP A 39 -9.44 -9.37 -13.50
C ASP A 39 -10.20 -8.20 -12.86
N VAL A 40 -10.33 -8.19 -11.54
CA VAL A 40 -10.95 -7.08 -10.78
C VAL A 40 -9.96 -6.01 -10.33
N ARG A 41 -8.66 -6.18 -10.61
CA ARG A 41 -7.64 -5.18 -10.27
C ARG A 41 -7.81 -3.96 -11.17
N PRO A 42 -7.62 -2.75 -10.64
CA PRO A 42 -7.74 -1.54 -11.45
C PRO A 42 -6.64 -1.48 -12.51
N THR A 43 -7.00 -1.02 -13.69
CA THR A 43 -6.05 -0.65 -14.73
C THR A 43 -5.24 0.57 -14.32
N PHE A 44 -4.09 0.78 -14.97
CA PHE A 44 -3.30 1.99 -14.74
C PHE A 44 -4.06 3.28 -15.09
N THR A 45 -4.94 3.25 -16.09
CA THR A 45 -5.79 4.40 -16.43
C THR A 45 -6.75 4.75 -15.31
N GLU A 46 -7.41 3.75 -14.70
CA GLU A 46 -8.29 3.96 -13.55
C GLU A 46 -7.52 4.45 -12.33
N LEU A 47 -6.34 3.90 -12.05
CA LEU A 47 -5.46 4.36 -10.96
C LEU A 47 -5.07 5.82 -11.15
N ARG A 48 -4.63 6.21 -12.34
CA ARG A 48 -4.27 7.59 -12.66
C ARG A 48 -5.45 8.54 -12.41
N ASN A 49 -6.65 8.18 -12.86
CA ASN A 49 -7.81 9.04 -12.70
C ASN A 49 -8.20 9.18 -11.23
N GLN A 50 -8.24 8.08 -10.46
CA GLN A 50 -8.53 8.12 -9.02
C GLN A 50 -7.51 8.95 -8.23
N LEU A 51 -6.22 8.81 -8.55
CA LEU A 51 -5.17 9.59 -7.88
C LEU A 51 -5.29 11.08 -8.19
N LYS A 52 -5.68 11.45 -9.42
CA LYS A 52 -5.99 12.85 -9.77
C LYS A 52 -7.19 13.37 -8.99
N ASP A 53 -8.26 12.60 -8.87
CA ASP A 53 -9.43 13.01 -8.10
C ASP A 53 -9.06 13.25 -6.63
N ILE A 54 -8.23 12.38 -6.05
CA ILE A 54 -7.67 12.56 -4.70
C ILE A 54 -6.85 13.86 -4.61
N GLU A 55 -6.00 14.12 -5.59
CA GLU A 55 -5.18 15.34 -5.65
C GLU A 55 -6.05 16.61 -5.63
N THR A 56 -7.17 16.63 -6.35
CA THR A 56 -8.08 17.80 -6.39
C THR A 56 -8.75 18.10 -5.04
N LYS A 57 -8.79 17.14 -4.11
CA LYS A 57 -9.42 17.34 -2.79
C LYS A 57 -8.56 18.18 -1.84
N HIS A 58 -7.30 18.43 -2.18
CA HIS A 58 -6.32 19.12 -1.31
C HIS A 58 -6.24 18.57 0.13
N LYS A 59 -6.66 17.32 0.33
CA LYS A 59 -6.62 16.61 1.61
C LYS A 59 -5.25 15.94 1.77
N ARG A 60 -4.70 15.99 2.98
CA ARG A 60 -3.43 15.34 3.30
C ARG A 60 -3.61 13.82 3.35
N MET A 61 -3.14 13.12 2.30
CA MET A 61 -3.21 11.65 2.21
C MET A 61 -2.09 10.94 2.99
N ILE A 62 -0.97 11.63 3.19
CA ILE A 62 0.21 11.10 3.88
C ILE A 62 0.58 12.07 5.01
N ASN A 63 0.56 11.57 6.24
CA ASN A 63 0.97 12.34 7.40
C ASN A 63 2.45 12.13 7.72
N MET A 64 3.31 12.99 7.18
CA MET A 64 4.75 12.92 7.42
C MET A 64 5.16 13.04 8.90
N LYS A 65 4.30 13.58 9.78
CA LYS A 65 4.59 13.62 11.23
C LYS A 65 4.49 12.25 11.90
N MET A 66 3.73 11.33 11.30
CA MET A 66 3.54 9.96 11.79
C MET A 66 4.38 8.95 11.00
N TYR A 67 5.20 9.42 10.07
CA TYR A 67 6.06 8.59 9.26
C TYR A 67 7.24 8.09 10.10
N ASP A 68 7.32 6.78 10.31
CA ASP A 68 8.42 6.13 11.03
C ASP A 68 9.50 5.70 10.04
N LYS A 69 10.61 6.44 9.98
CA LYS A 69 11.76 6.14 9.11
C LYS A 69 12.38 4.77 9.39
N GLN A 70 12.32 4.29 10.63
CA GLN A 70 12.91 2.99 11.01
C GLN A 70 12.14 1.84 10.38
N LEU A 71 10.82 1.98 10.22
CA LEU A 71 9.97 0.97 9.59
C LEU A 71 10.25 0.80 8.08
N TYR A 72 10.77 1.85 7.43
CA TYR A 72 11.05 1.89 5.99
C TYR A 72 12.55 1.90 5.67
N ALA A 73 13.41 1.70 6.66
CA ALA A 73 14.84 1.55 6.42
C ALA A 73 15.08 0.33 5.51
N ASN A 74 16.02 0.44 4.57
CA ASN A 74 16.35 -0.72 3.76
C ASN A 74 16.94 -1.78 4.67
N VAL A 75 16.63 -3.05 4.38
CA VAL A 75 17.15 -4.19 5.16
C VAL A 75 18.68 -4.19 5.16
N GLU A 76 19.30 -3.66 4.10
CA GLU A 76 20.74 -3.50 3.97
C GLU A 76 21.32 -2.44 4.91
N ASP A 77 20.55 -1.40 5.25
CA ASP A 77 20.97 -0.30 6.14
C ASP A 77 20.91 -0.69 7.62
N LEU A 78 20.30 -1.83 7.96
CA LEU A 78 20.10 -2.32 9.34
C LEU A 78 21.21 -3.26 9.83
N ASN A 79 22.15 -3.64 8.96
CA ASN A 79 23.26 -4.56 9.27
C ASN A 79 24.56 -3.82 9.64
N VAL A 80 24.48 -2.81 10.50
CA VAL A 80 25.68 -2.18 11.12
C VAL A 80 26.09 -2.94 12.37
#